data_AF-A0A2D9LTM1-F1
#
_entry.id   AF-A0A2D9LTM1-F1
#
_cell.length_a   1.000
_cell.length_b   1.000
_cell.length_c   1.000
_cell.angle_alpha   90.00
_cell.angle_beta   90.00
_cell.angle_gamma   90.00
#
_symmetry.space_group_name_H-M   'P 1'
#
loop_
_entity.id
_entity.type
_entity.pdbx_description
1 polymer ?
#
loop_
_entity_poly.entity_id
_entity_poly.type
_entity_poly.pdbx_seq_one_letter_code
_entity_poly.pdbx_strand_id
1 'polypeptide(L)'
;MELATIVGAKVLQLDDRIGSLEVGKLADVITVDLRCPNLVYSASGAEVDNVFINGGRAMDNDRLFLVDKSALTSEADDRAFRIFSRAEAD
;
A
#
# COMPACT_ATOMS: atom_id res chain seq x y z
N MET A 1 10.17 6.75 9.52
CA MET A 1 9.68 5.44 9.03
C MET A 1 9.03 4.58 10.11
N GLU A 2 9.50 4.64 11.36
CA GLU A 2 8.93 3.82 12.46
C GLU A 2 7.42 4.02 12.67
N LEU A 3 6.95 5.28 12.61
CA LEU A 3 5.52 5.62 12.70
C LEU A 3 4.67 4.96 11.62
N ALA A 4 5.24 4.74 10.43
CA ALA A 4 4.57 4.13 9.29
C ALA A 4 4.74 2.59 9.25
N THR A 5 5.46 2.00 10.21
CA THR A 5 5.81 0.58 10.22
C THR A 5 5.62 -0.01 11.62
N ILE A 6 6.68 -0.16 12.41
CA ILE A 6 6.67 -0.86 13.70
C ILE A 6 5.72 -0.23 14.73
N VAL A 7 5.53 1.08 14.72
CA VAL A 7 4.61 1.74 15.66
C VAL A 7 3.16 1.38 15.33
N GLY A 8 2.79 1.36 14.04
CA GLY A 8 1.46 0.90 13.62
C GLY A 8 1.22 -0.57 13.99
N ALA A 9 2.22 -1.43 13.80
CA ALA A 9 2.16 -2.82 14.23
C ALA A 9 1.92 -2.97 15.74
N LYS A 10 2.61 -2.17 16.57
CA LYS A 10 2.43 -2.15 18.03
C LYS A 10 1.02 -1.72 18.44
N VAL A 11 0.47 -0.69 17.79
CA VAL A 11 -0.91 -0.23 18.06
C VAL A 11 -1.93 -1.33 17.77
N LEU A 12 -1.67 -2.14 16.74
CA LEU A 12 -2.52 -3.28 16.37
C LEU A 12 -2.16 -4.58 17.10
N GLN A 13 -1.17 -4.59 18.01
CA GLN A 13 -0.65 -5.78 18.69
C GLN A 13 -0.17 -6.88 17.72
N LEU A 14 0.48 -6.47 16.63
CA LEU A 14 1.03 -7.35 15.60
C LEU A 14 2.57 -7.21 15.49
N ASP A 15 3.22 -6.53 16.42
CA ASP A 15 4.65 -6.21 16.36
C ASP A 15 5.57 -7.42 16.56
N ASP A 16 5.05 -8.53 17.09
CA ASP A 16 5.70 -9.84 17.12
C ASP A 16 5.76 -10.50 15.73
N ARG A 17 4.90 -10.06 14.80
CA ARG A 17 4.74 -10.66 13.47
C ARG A 17 5.16 -9.77 12.32
N ILE A 18 4.97 -8.46 12.40
CA ILE A 18 5.14 -7.51 11.28
C ILE A 18 5.75 -6.18 11.74
N GLY A 19 6.04 -5.29 10.79
CA GLY A 19 6.44 -3.90 11.06
C GLY A 19 7.94 -3.67 11.23
N SER A 20 8.78 -4.72 11.23
CA SER A 20 10.23 -4.62 11.13
C SER A 20 10.82 -5.81 10.38
N LEU A 21 12.03 -5.64 9.83
CA LEU A 21 12.77 -6.68 9.11
C LEU A 21 13.63 -7.48 10.10
N GLU A 22 13.03 -8.49 10.72
CA GLU A 22 13.68 -9.36 11.70
C GLU A 22 13.39 -10.83 11.38
N VAL A 23 14.34 -11.72 11.68
CA VAL A 23 14.16 -13.17 11.49
C VAL A 23 13.00 -13.66 12.35
N GLY A 24 12.10 -14.45 11.76
CA GLY A 24 10.91 -14.99 12.42
C GLY A 24 9.63 -14.17 12.20
N LYS A 25 9.74 -12.93 11.71
CA LYS A 25 8.59 -12.11 11.29
C LYS A 25 8.13 -12.45 9.88
N LEU A 26 6.87 -12.11 9.57
CA LEU A 26 6.32 -12.25 8.23
C LEU A 26 6.99 -11.27 7.28
N ALA A 27 7.19 -11.70 6.03
CA ALA A 27 7.79 -10.87 5.00
C ALA A 27 6.75 -9.91 4.38
N ASP A 28 6.37 -8.89 5.16
CA ASP A 28 5.58 -7.74 4.71
C ASP A 28 6.53 -6.60 4.35
N VAL A 29 6.93 -6.54 3.08
CA VAL A 29 8.06 -5.72 2.61
C VAL A 29 7.74 -5.06 1.28
N ILE A 30 8.25 -3.85 1.09
CA ILE A 30 8.24 -3.14 -0.19
C ILE A 30 9.68 -2.86 -0.66
N THR A 31 9.89 -2.82 -1.97
CA THR A 31 11.12 -2.27 -2.55
C THR A 31 10.82 -0.92 -3.18
N VAL A 32 11.72 0.03 -3.00
CA VAL A 32 11.56 1.41 -3.49
C VAL A 32 12.76 1.81 -4.32
N ASP A 33 12.49 2.52 -5.42
CA ASP A 33 13.55 3.06 -6.27
C ASP A 33 14.20 4.28 -5.60
N LEU A 34 15.45 4.10 -5.15
CA LEU A 34 16.22 5.14 -4.46
C LEU A 34 16.85 6.18 -5.39
N ARG A 35 16.69 6.06 -6.72
CA ARG A 35 17.16 7.09 -7.67
C ARG A 35 16.42 8.42 -7.51
N CYS A 36 15.23 8.38 -6.92
CA CYS A 36 14.47 9.56 -6.47
C CYS A 36 14.20 9.42 -4.96
N PRO A 37 15.16 9.73 -4.08
CA PRO A 37 15.07 9.43 -2.66
C PRO A 37 14.15 10.42 -1.93
N ASN A 38 12.84 10.16 -1.94
CA ASN A 38 11.82 11.00 -1.32
C ASN A 38 10.99 10.29 -0.24
N LEU A 39 11.36 9.06 0.17
CA LEU A 39 10.59 8.11 1.01
C LEU A 39 9.79 8.67 2.21
N VAL A 40 10.26 9.72 2.87
CA VAL A 40 9.60 10.31 4.05
C VAL A 40 9.01 11.69 3.77
N TYR A 41 9.59 12.45 2.84
CA TYR A 41 9.31 13.88 2.68
C TYR A 41 8.50 14.22 1.42
N SER A 42 8.56 13.39 0.37
CA SER A 42 7.83 13.64 -0.88
C SER A 42 7.50 12.36 -1.65
N ALA A 43 7.64 11.19 -1.02
CA ALA A 43 7.37 9.93 -1.67
C ALA A 43 5.91 9.84 -2.07
N SER A 44 5.73 9.53 -3.34
CA SER A 44 4.45 9.13 -3.90
C SER A 44 4.42 7.60 -3.91
N GLY A 45 3.23 6.99 -3.97
CA GLY A 45 3.15 5.53 -4.16
C GLY A 45 3.84 5.04 -5.45
N ALA A 46 4.28 5.95 -6.33
CA ALA A 46 4.90 5.64 -7.61
C ALA A 46 6.37 5.23 -7.53
N GLU A 47 7.09 5.45 -6.41
CA GLU A 47 8.46 4.96 -6.28
C GLU A 47 8.54 3.50 -5.78
N VAL A 48 7.41 2.85 -5.55
CA VAL A 48 7.35 1.46 -5.09
C VAL A 48 7.36 0.51 -6.29
N ASP A 49 8.37 -0.35 -6.38
CA ASP A 49 8.50 -1.31 -7.50
C ASP A 49 7.84 -2.66 -7.20
N ASN A 50 7.99 -3.16 -5.97
CA ASN A 50 7.54 -4.50 -5.57
C ASN A 50 6.90 -4.45 -4.19
N VAL A 51 5.86 -5.26 -3.98
CA VAL A 51 5.16 -5.42 -2.70
C VAL A 51 4.99 -6.91 -2.39
N PHE A 52 5.42 -7.29 -1.19
CA PHE A 52 5.28 -8.64 -0.65
C PHE A 52 4.38 -8.59 0.58
N ILE A 53 3.43 -9.52 0.65
CA ILE A 53 2.55 -9.72 1.81
C ILE A 53 2.74 -11.17 2.26
N ASN A 54 3.22 -11.36 3.48
CA ASN A 54 3.60 -12.68 4.02
C ASN A 54 4.46 -13.50 3.04
N GLY A 55 5.41 -12.84 2.37
CA GLY A 55 6.29 -13.45 1.35
C GLY A 55 5.63 -13.76 0.01
N GLY A 56 4.31 -13.60 -0.14
CA GLY A 56 3.62 -13.68 -1.41
C GLY A 56 3.75 -12.37 -2.21
N ARG A 57 3.96 -12.46 -3.52
CA ARG A 57 4.01 -11.29 -4.40
C ARG A 57 2.62 -10.70 -4.58
N ALA A 58 2.42 -9.48 -4.07
CA ALA A 58 1.22 -8.68 -4.31
C ALA A 58 1.40 -7.75 -5.51
N MET A 59 2.63 -7.25 -5.71
CA MET A 59 3.05 -6.44 -6.85
C MET A 59 4.50 -6.77 -7.23
N ASP A 60 4.79 -6.83 -8.54
CA ASP A 60 6.13 -7.11 -9.08
C ASP A 60 6.38 -6.23 -10.30
N ASN A 61 7.43 -5.39 -10.26
CA ASN A 61 7.75 -4.41 -11.30
C ASN A 61 6.53 -3.56 -11.73
N ASP A 62 5.88 -2.88 -10.78
CA ASP A 62 4.68 -2.05 -10.99
C ASP A 62 3.44 -2.80 -11.54
N ARG A 63 3.49 -4.14 -11.54
CA ARG A 63 2.34 -4.98 -11.93
C ARG A 63 1.65 -5.56 -10.70
N LEU A 64 0.40 -5.15 -10.47
CA LEU A 64 -0.48 -5.71 -9.44
C LEU A 64 -0.98 -7.12 -9.81
N PHE A 65 -1.01 -8.02 -8.84
CA PHE A 65 -1.56 -9.39 -9.02
C PHE A 65 -2.88 -9.63 -8.32
N LEU A 66 -3.23 -8.82 -7.32
CA LEU A 66 -4.38 -9.06 -6.45
C LEU A 66 -5.68 -8.44 -6.97
N VAL A 67 -5.58 -7.50 -7.90
CA VAL A 67 -6.70 -6.71 -8.40
C VAL A 67 -6.53 -6.38 -9.86
N ASP A 68 -7.64 -6.39 -10.60
CA ASP A 68 -7.70 -5.83 -11.94
C ASP A 68 -7.80 -4.30 -11.81
N LYS A 69 -6.77 -3.60 -12.28
CA LYS A 69 -6.67 -2.14 -12.19
C LYS A 69 -7.80 -1.43 -12.95
N SER A 70 -8.20 -1.96 -14.11
CA SER A 70 -9.23 -1.35 -14.94
C SER A 70 -10.61 -1.47 -14.31
N ALA A 71 -10.94 -2.66 -13.78
CA ALA A 71 -12.18 -2.88 -13.06
C ALA A 71 -12.24 -2.02 -11.79
N LEU A 72 -11.13 -1.91 -11.05
CA LEU A 72 -11.04 -1.10 -9.84
C LEU A 72 -11.28 0.39 -10.13
N THR A 73 -10.67 0.94 -11.19
CA THR A 73 -10.89 2.34 -11.57
C THR A 73 -12.34 2.59 -11.99
N SER A 74 -12.92 1.70 -12.80
CA SER A 74 -14.33 1.82 -13.19
C SER A 74 -15.26 1.81 -11.99
N GLU A 75 -15.03 0.91 -11.03
CA GLU A 75 -15.85 0.85 -9.82
C GLU A 75 -15.70 2.12 -8.95
N ALA A 76 -14.49 2.67 -8.87
CA ALA A 76 -14.22 3.90 -8.14
C ALA A 76 -14.96 5.10 -8.77
N ASP A 77 -14.95 5.20 -10.10
CA ASP A 77 -15.65 6.26 -10.85
C ASP A 77 -17.17 6.15 -10.65
N ASP A 78 -17.72 4.94 -10.73
CA ASP A 78 -19.15 4.69 -10.49
C ASP A 78 -19.58 5.05 -9.06
N ARG A 79 -18.71 4.78 -8.07
CA ARG A 79 -18.93 5.18 -6.67
C ARG A 79 -18.87 6.69 -6.51
N ALA A 80 -17.89 7.35 -7.13
CA ALA A 80 -17.73 8.80 -7.09
C ALA A 80 -18.95 9.50 -7.71
N PHE A 81 -19.39 9.07 -8.90
CA PHE A 81 -20.56 9.62 -9.57
C PHE A 81 -21.81 9.57 -8.67
N ARG A 82 -22.07 8.44 -8.02
CA ARG A 82 -23.21 8.29 -7.11
C ARG A 82 -23.15 9.22 -5.89
N ILE A 83 -21.97 9.51 -5.38
CA ILE A 83 -21.80 10.44 -4.26
C ILE A 83 -22.08 11.87 -4.73
N PHE A 84 -21.53 12.28 -5.89
CA PHE A 84 -21.77 13.61 -6.46
C PHE A 84 -23.24 13.85 -6.79
N SER A 85 -23.91 12.91 -7.46
CA SER A 85 -25.33 13.08 -7.82
C SER A 85 -26.26 13.18 -6.60
N ARG A 86 -25.88 12.62 -5.44
CA ARG A 86 -26.65 12.77 -4.20
C ARG A 86 -26.45 14.15 -3.57
N ALA A 87 -25.23 14.69 -3.66
CA ALA A 87 -24.91 16.01 -3.11
C ALA A 87 -25.53 17.17 -3.91
N GLU A 88 -25.86 16.97 -5.19
CA GLU A 88 -26.59 17.96 -6.01
C GLU A 88 -28.12 17.90 -5.86
N ALA A 89 -28.64 16.83 -5.24
CA ALA A 89 -30.08 16.64 -5.02
C ALA A 89 -30.58 17.14 -3.66
N ASP A 90 -29.66 17.58 -2.79
CA ASP A 90 -29.89 18.27 -1.51
C ASP A 90 -29.67 19.78 -1.65
#